data_AF-A0A0N1P0Y1-F1
#
_entry.id   AF-A0A0N1P0Y1-F1
#
_cell.length_a   1.000
_cell.length_b   1.000
_cell.length_c   1.000
_cell.angle_alpha   90.00
_cell.angle_beta   90.00
_cell.angle_gamma   90.00
#
_symmetry.space_group_name_H-M   'P 1'
#
loop_
_entity.id
_entity.type
_entity.pdbx_description
1 polymer ?
#
loop_
_entity_poly.entity_id
_entity_poly.type
_entity_poly.pdbx_seq_one_letter_code
_entity_poly.pdbx_strand_id
1 'polypeptide(L)'
;MTAYYLPPSSISPSFALAKIPGRTSLCEWKGRATYWTITAATDKSKSVSGKIWSYDSPTPSFKEIKGYLSFYASGVPWECFVDGEKVAPQEGDFYGGWVTSELEGRMKGGPGTWGW
;
A
#
# COMPACT_ATOMS: atom_id res chain seq x y z
N MET A 1 2.72 9.53 -7.35
CA MET A 1 3.22 8.29 -6.74
C MET A 1 2.29 7.16 -7.12
N THR A 2 2.86 6.11 -7.69
CA THR A 2 2.11 4.99 -8.25
C THR A 2 1.95 3.94 -7.16
N ALA A 3 0.71 3.61 -6.85
CA ALA A 3 0.36 2.52 -5.96
C ALA A 3 -0.82 1.80 -6.60
N TYR A 4 -0.81 0.48 -6.58
CA TYR A 4 -1.88 -0.33 -7.11
C TYR A 4 -2.90 -0.61 -6.02
N TYR A 5 -4.17 -0.40 -6.34
CA TYR A 5 -5.29 -0.59 -5.44
C TYR A 5 -6.07 -1.82 -5.88
N LEU A 6 -6.15 -2.81 -5.00
CA LEU A 6 -6.86 -4.06 -5.22
C LEU A 6 -8.15 -4.07 -4.41
N PRO A 7 -9.29 -4.52 -4.98
CA PRO A 7 -10.49 -4.69 -4.18
C PRO A 7 -10.24 -5.81 -3.14
N PRO A 8 -10.87 -5.75 -1.95
CA PRO A 8 -10.71 -6.80 -0.93
C PRO A 8 -11.07 -8.21 -1.43
N SER A 9 -11.93 -8.32 -2.44
CA SER A 9 -12.28 -9.60 -3.09
C SER A 9 -11.13 -10.24 -3.87
N SER A 10 -10.07 -9.50 -4.20
CA SER A 10 -8.87 -10.05 -4.84
C SER A 10 -7.91 -10.74 -3.86
N ILE A 11 -8.19 -10.67 -2.55
CA ILE A 11 -7.34 -11.29 -1.54
C ILE A 11 -7.72 -12.76 -1.39
N SER A 12 -6.73 -13.64 -1.53
CA SER A 12 -6.95 -15.09 -1.36
C SER A 12 -7.54 -15.39 0.02
N PRO A 13 -8.51 -16.32 0.12
CA PRO A 13 -9.10 -16.74 1.39
C PRO A 13 -8.09 -17.42 2.34
N SER A 14 -6.89 -17.76 1.86
CA SER A 14 -5.77 -18.21 2.68
C SER A 14 -5.19 -17.11 3.59
N PHE A 15 -5.66 -15.86 3.45
CA PHE A 15 -5.25 -14.73 4.28
C PHE A 15 -6.44 -14.06 4.93
N ALA A 16 -6.28 -13.70 6.20
CA ALA A 16 -7.24 -12.88 6.95
C ALA A 16 -6.71 -11.45 7.07
N LEU A 17 -7.59 -10.47 6.89
CA LEU A 17 -7.29 -9.05 7.05
C LEU A 17 -8.05 -8.46 8.23
N ALA A 18 -7.35 -7.71 9.08
CA ALA A 18 -7.93 -6.99 10.21
C ALA A 18 -7.44 -5.54 10.21
N LYS A 19 -8.36 -4.58 10.38
CA LYS A 19 -7.99 -3.16 10.56
C LYS A 19 -7.23 -2.98 11.87
N ILE A 20 -6.22 -2.12 11.86
CA ILE A 20 -5.49 -1.70 13.05
C ILE A 20 -6.19 -0.47 13.65
N PRO A 21 -6.88 -0.58 14.80
CA PRO A 21 -7.61 0.55 15.37
C PRO A 21 -6.68 1.72 15.68
N GLY A 22 -7.11 2.95 15.38
CA GLY A 22 -6.38 4.17 15.69
C GLY A 22 -5.16 4.47 14.80
N ARG A 23 -4.63 3.49 14.06
CA ARG A 23 -3.48 3.72 13.16
C ARG A 23 -3.92 4.34 11.85
N THR A 24 -3.58 5.60 11.63
CA THR A 24 -3.91 6.35 10.41
C THR A 24 -2.78 7.26 9.98
N SER A 25 -2.78 7.65 8.70
CA SER A 25 -1.93 8.70 8.15
C SER A 25 -2.77 9.60 7.25
N LEU A 26 -2.34 10.85 7.06
CA LEU A 26 -3.04 11.81 6.22
C LEU A 26 -2.26 12.02 4.92
N CYS A 27 -2.93 11.79 3.80
CA CYS A 27 -2.45 12.21 2.50
C CYS A 27 -3.26 13.43 2.07
N GLU A 28 -2.59 14.54 1.79
CA GLU A 28 -3.23 15.82 1.44
C GLU A 28 -4.14 15.71 0.21
N TRP A 29 -3.85 14.78 -0.70
CA TRP A 29 -4.64 14.58 -1.91
C TRP A 29 -5.75 13.54 -1.73
N LYS A 30 -5.45 12.40 -1.07
CA LYS A 30 -6.33 11.23 -1.03
C LYS A 30 -7.19 11.18 0.22
N GLY A 31 -6.82 11.89 1.27
CA GLY A 31 -7.48 11.85 2.58
C GLY A 31 -6.79 10.92 3.56
N ARG A 32 -7.56 10.38 4.50
CA ARG A 32 -7.05 9.58 5.62
C ARG A 32 -6.89 8.11 5.24
N ALA A 33 -5.68 7.60 5.32
CA ALA A 33 -5.39 6.18 5.17
C ALA A 33 -5.58 5.44 6.49
N THR A 34 -6.17 4.25 6.44
CA THR A 34 -6.27 3.28 7.53
C THR A 34 -5.37 2.08 7.21
N TYR A 35 -4.83 1.45 8.25
CA TYR A 35 -3.84 0.37 8.10
C TYR A 35 -4.39 -0.97 8.54
N TRP A 36 -3.84 -2.04 7.96
CA TRP A 36 -4.29 -3.41 8.18
C TRP A 36 -3.17 -4.32 8.66
N THR A 37 -3.56 -5.39 9.33
CA THR A 37 -2.78 -6.59 9.59
C THR A 37 -3.27 -7.69 8.66
N ILE A 38 -2.33 -8.35 7.98
CA ILE A 38 -2.58 -9.58 7.22
C ILE A 38 -2.00 -10.77 7.98
N THR A 39 -2.76 -11.85 8.05
CA THR A 39 -2.38 -13.07 8.77
C THR A 39 -2.66 -14.28 7.89
N ALA A 40 -1.71 -15.22 7.82
CA ALA A 40 -1.97 -16.50 7.15
C ALA A 40 -3.06 -17.28 7.90
N ALA A 41 -4.08 -17.75 7.19
CA ALA A 41 -5.21 -18.46 7.79
C ALA A 41 -4.79 -19.76 8.50
N THR A 42 -3.72 -20.39 8.01
CA THR A 42 -3.18 -21.65 8.54
C THR A 42 -2.22 -21.46 9.71
N ASP A 43 -1.68 -20.25 9.92
CA ASP A 43 -0.69 -19.97 10.95
C ASP A 43 -0.74 -18.51 11.38
N LYS A 44 -1.33 -18.27 12.55
CA LYS A 44 -1.48 -16.92 13.12
C LYS A 44 -0.16 -16.27 13.51
N SER A 45 0.91 -17.04 13.70
CA SER A 45 2.24 -16.47 14.01
C SER A 45 2.82 -15.72 12.80
N LYS A 46 2.39 -16.09 11.59
CA LYS A 46 2.76 -15.42 10.33
C LYS A 46 1.80 -14.26 10.05
N SER A 47 1.96 -13.19 10.82
CA SER A 47 1.23 -11.94 10.63
C SER A 47 2.17 -10.78 10.28
N VAL A 48 1.70 -9.89 9.42
CA VAL A 48 2.39 -8.65 9.05
C VAL A 48 1.44 -7.49 9.28
N SER A 49 1.87 -6.53 10.09
CA SER A 49 1.03 -5.41 10.52
C SER A 49 1.51 -4.08 9.96
N GLY A 50 0.59 -3.25 9.47
CA GLY A 50 0.86 -1.88 9.05
C GLY A 50 1.57 -1.75 7.70
N LYS A 51 1.62 -2.85 6.93
CA LYS A 51 2.21 -2.91 5.57
C LYS A 51 1.15 -2.99 4.47
N ILE A 52 -0.10 -2.72 4.82
CA ILE A 52 -1.24 -2.62 3.93
C ILE A 52 -2.07 -1.42 4.39
N TRP A 53 -2.54 -0.61 3.45
CA TRP A 53 -3.40 0.53 3.74
C TRP A 53 -4.60 0.59 2.79
N SER A 54 -5.63 1.31 3.22
CA SER A 54 -6.80 1.65 2.41
C SER A 54 -7.29 3.06 2.73
N TYR A 55 -8.12 3.63 1.84
CA TYR A 55 -8.85 4.86 2.13
C TYR A 55 -10.33 4.54 2.34
N ASP A 56 -10.80 4.63 3.58
CA ASP A 56 -12.22 4.40 3.92
C ASP A 56 -13.13 5.56 3.49
N SER A 57 -12.57 6.78 3.50
CA SER A 57 -13.23 8.02 3.11
C SER A 57 -12.27 8.87 2.28
N PRO A 58 -11.98 8.46 1.03
CA PRO A 58 -11.11 9.24 0.16
C PRO A 58 -11.77 10.56 -0.26
N THR A 59 -10.96 11.51 -0.72
CA THR A 59 -11.47 12.75 -1.35
C THR A 59 -12.26 12.42 -2.64
N PRO A 60 -13.14 13.33 -3.12
CA PRO A 60 -14.04 13.04 -4.25
C PRO A 60 -13.35 12.54 -5.52
N SER A 61 -12.17 13.08 -5.83
CA SER A 61 -11.36 12.67 -7.00
C SER A 61 -10.80 11.26 -6.91
N PHE A 62 -10.81 10.64 -5.72
CA PHE A 62 -10.29 9.29 -5.45
C PHE A 62 -11.38 8.35 -4.93
N LYS A 63 -12.67 8.65 -5.17
CA LYS A 63 -13.80 7.82 -4.70
C LYS A 63 -13.75 6.37 -5.20
N GLU A 64 -13.14 6.13 -6.35
CA GLU A 64 -13.09 4.81 -7.00
C GLU A 64 -12.22 3.81 -6.23
N ILE A 65 -11.23 4.28 -5.48
CA ILE A 65 -10.36 3.43 -4.64
C ILE A 65 -10.87 3.29 -3.20
N LYS A 66 -12.11 3.72 -2.92
CA LYS A 66 -12.69 3.63 -1.58
C LYS A 66 -12.71 2.18 -1.09
N GLY A 67 -12.03 1.93 0.03
CA GLY A 67 -11.92 0.61 0.65
C GLY A 67 -11.00 -0.37 -0.08
N TYR A 68 -10.36 0.04 -1.18
CA TYR A 68 -9.37 -0.79 -1.87
C TYR A 68 -8.07 -0.80 -1.08
N LEU A 69 -7.34 -1.90 -1.20
CA LEU A 69 -6.12 -2.18 -0.46
C LEU A 69 -4.91 -1.92 -1.34
N SER A 70 -3.89 -1.29 -0.77
CA SER A 70 -2.56 -1.18 -1.36
C SER A 70 -1.52 -1.73 -0.40
N PHE A 71 -0.43 -2.27 -0.94
CA PHE A 71 0.56 -3.05 -0.22
C PHE A 71 1.93 -2.38 -0.31
N TYR A 72 2.71 -2.45 0.76
CA TYR A 72 4.12 -2.03 0.69
C TYR A 72 4.94 -3.09 -0.05
N ALA A 73 5.92 -2.65 -0.85
CA ALA A 73 6.96 -3.51 -1.43
C ALA A 73 8.25 -3.55 -0.59
N SER A 74 8.40 -2.65 0.39
CA SER A 74 9.58 -2.56 1.27
C SER A 74 9.33 -3.14 2.67
N GLY A 75 10.31 -3.91 3.17
CA GLY A 75 10.31 -4.44 4.54
C GLY A 75 9.14 -5.37 4.81
N VAL A 76 8.86 -6.26 3.87
CA VAL A 76 7.74 -7.21 3.85
C VAL A 76 8.24 -8.60 3.45
N PRO A 77 7.57 -9.68 3.87
CA PRO A 77 7.96 -11.06 3.53
C PRO A 77 7.37 -11.55 2.20
N TRP A 78 6.73 -10.67 1.43
CA TRP A 78 6.13 -10.99 0.12
C TRP A 78 6.83 -10.25 -1.01
N GLU A 79 6.60 -10.74 -2.22
CA GLU A 79 7.04 -10.09 -3.45
C GLU A 79 5.83 -9.50 -4.17
N CYS A 80 6.01 -8.34 -4.80
CA CYS A 80 4.99 -7.67 -5.59
C CYS A 80 5.39 -7.74 -7.06
N PHE A 81 4.44 -8.09 -7.92
CA PHE A 81 4.65 -8.15 -9.37
C PHE A 81 3.54 -7.38 -10.09
N VAL A 82 3.90 -6.71 -11.18
CA VAL A 82 2.98 -6.06 -12.11
C VAL A 82 3.35 -6.56 -13.50
N ASP A 83 2.40 -7.17 -14.21
CA ASP A 83 2.61 -7.74 -15.55
C ASP A 83 3.85 -8.64 -15.66
N GLY A 84 4.17 -9.37 -14.58
CA GLY A 84 5.32 -10.26 -14.48
C GLY A 84 6.63 -9.57 -14.09
N GLU A 85 6.68 -8.24 -14.01
CA GLU A 85 7.83 -7.49 -13.53
C GLU A 85 7.80 -7.37 -12.00
N LYS A 86 8.93 -7.70 -11.35
CA LYS A 86 9.08 -7.53 -9.90
C LYS A 86 9.19 -6.04 -9.55
N VAL A 87 8.29 -5.58 -8.70
CA VAL A 87 8.23 -4.20 -8.22
C VAL A 87 9.40 -3.90 -7.31
N ALA A 88 10.12 -2.82 -7.60
CA ALA A 88 11.10 -2.26 -6.69
C ALA A 88 10.42 -1.28 -5.71
N PRO A 89 10.80 -1.27 -4.43
CA PRO A 89 10.31 -0.27 -3.49
C PRO A 89 10.84 1.11 -3.88
N GLN A 90 9.99 2.12 -3.83
CA GLN A 90 10.45 3.49 -3.95
C GLN A 90 11.38 3.85 -2.78
N GLU A 91 12.48 4.56 -3.06
CA GLU A 91 13.35 5.10 -2.00
C GLU A 91 12.55 6.02 -1.05
N GLY A 92 12.62 5.71 0.24
CA GLY A 92 11.86 6.38 1.30
C GLY A 92 10.64 5.57 1.76
N ASP A 93 10.68 5.06 2.99
CA ASP A 93 9.65 4.19 3.57
C ASP A 93 8.28 4.85 3.78
N PHE A 94 8.17 6.17 3.55
CA PHE A 94 7.02 6.95 4.00
C PHE A 94 5.77 6.75 3.15
N TYR A 95 5.95 6.52 1.84
CA TYR A 95 4.83 6.57 0.92
C TYR A 95 4.47 5.24 0.24
N GLY A 96 5.26 4.18 0.43
CA GLY A 96 4.93 2.84 -0.06
C GLY A 96 4.75 2.75 -1.59
N GLY A 97 5.34 3.68 -2.35
CA GLY A 97 5.22 3.74 -3.80
C GLY A 97 5.86 2.52 -4.48
N TRP A 98 5.20 2.08 -5.55
CA TRP A 98 5.65 0.99 -6.40
C TRP A 98 6.47 1.59 -7.55
N VAL A 99 7.66 1.05 -7.79
CA VAL A 99 8.48 1.37 -8.97
C VAL A 99 8.47 0.16 -9.90
N THR A 100 8.10 0.40 -11.16
CA THR A 100 8.17 -0.57 -12.28
C THR A 100 8.89 0.10 -13.45
N SER A 101 9.44 -0.67 -14.38
CA SER A 101 10.22 -0.16 -15.52
C SER A 101 9.43 0.77 -16.44
N GLU A 102 8.10 0.64 -16.48
CA GLU A 102 7.19 1.53 -17.22
C GLU A 102 6.99 2.91 -16.55
N LEU A 103 7.43 3.09 -15.29
CA LEU A 103 7.29 4.35 -14.56
C LEU A 103 8.50 5.27 -14.79
N GLU A 104 8.68 5.76 -16.02
CA GLU A 104 9.61 6.86 -16.30
C GLU A 104 9.03 8.18 -15.75
N GLY A 105 9.51 8.62 -14.58
CA GLY A 105 9.19 9.94 -14.03
C GLY A 105 9.79 10.17 -12.65
N ARG A 106 10.32 11.39 -12.41
CA ARG A 106 10.95 11.79 -11.13
C ARG A 106 10.05 11.45 -9.93
N MET A 107 10.49 10.49 -9.14
CA MET A 107 9.86 10.04 -7.91
C MET A 107 10.04 11.07 -6.78
N LYS A 108 8.94 11.43 -6.09
CA LYS A 108 8.97 12.24 -4.85
C LYS A 108 9.58 11.42 -3.72
N GLY A 109 10.79 11.72 -3.28
CA GLY A 109 11.49 10.99 -2.21
C GLY A 109 13.00 10.84 -2.42
N GLY A 110 13.51 11.13 -3.61
CA GLY A 110 14.95 11.16 -3.87
C GLY A 110 15.65 12.33 -3.16
N PRO A 111 17.00 12.33 -3.09
CA PRO A 111 17.77 13.41 -2.50
C PRO A 111 17.36 14.76 -3.10
N GLY A 112 16.77 15.64 -2.28
CA GLY A 112 16.37 16.99 -2.67
C GLY A 112 14.86 17.30 -2.80
N THR A 113 13.93 16.41 -2.40
CA THR A 113 12.48 16.70 -2.50
C THR A 113 11.73 16.85 -1.16
N TRP A 114 12.41 17.29 -0.09
CA TRP A 114 11.74 17.71 1.15
C TRP A 114 11.11 19.10 0.95
N GLY A 115 9.78 19.20 0.99
CA GLY A 115 9.07 20.49 0.97
C GLY A 115 7.99 20.59 -0.10
N TRP A 116 6.89 19.86 0.10
CA TRP A 116 5.57 20.10 -0.49
C TRP A 116 4.58 19.25 0.26
#